data_AF-W4L2D2-F1
#
_entry.id   AF-W4L2D2-F1
#
_cell.length_a   1.000
_cell.length_b   1.000
_cell.length_c   1.000
_cell.angle_alpha   90.00
_cell.angle_beta   90.00
_cell.angle_gamma   90.00
#
_symmetry.space_group_name_H-M   'P 1'
#
loop_
_entity.id
_entity.type
_entity.pdbx_description
1 polymer ?
#
loop_
_entity_poly.entity_id
_entity_poly.type
_entity_poly.pdbx_seq_one_letter_code
_entity_poly.pdbx_strand_id
1 'polypeptide(L)'
;MVDTSQSPALGVMTIVPDRSAATLLPIMQQHLRSGTTVHSDEWAAYNRVQQLTPVTQHAVVNHSLHFVDPTTGVHTQNVESYWNRVKTKFKRMKGVQKDMLDSYLDEFMWRERHGRTASTALASLYRDISLRYPQ
;
A
#
# COMPACT_ATOMS: atom_id res chain seq x y z
N MET A 1 0.95 1.18 -2.40
CA MET A 1 2.27 0.57 -2.12
C MET A 1 2.11 -0.56 -1.12
N VAL A 2 3.01 -1.55 -1.12
CA VAL A 2 3.02 -2.65 -0.14
C VAL A 2 4.44 -2.86 0.37
N ASP A 3 4.59 -2.86 1.69
CA ASP A 3 5.82 -3.16 2.41
C ASP A 3 5.89 -4.67 2.70
N THR A 4 6.84 -5.33 2.04
CA THR A 4 7.10 -6.77 2.13
C THR A 4 8.09 -7.12 3.24
N SER A 5 8.67 -6.13 3.94
CA SER A 5 9.51 -6.37 5.12
C SER A 5 8.69 -6.82 6.34
N GLN A 6 7.37 -6.62 6.31
CA GLN A 6 6.43 -6.98 7.36
C GLN A 6 5.80 -8.35 7.07
N SER A 7 5.54 -9.13 8.12
CA SER A 7 4.76 -10.37 8.04
C SER A 7 3.58 -10.31 8.99
N PRO A 8 2.33 -10.26 8.49
CA PRO A 8 1.95 -10.18 7.07
C PRO A 8 2.30 -8.83 6.44
N ALA A 9 2.52 -8.82 5.11
CA ALA A 9 2.82 -7.58 4.38
C ALA A 9 1.74 -6.52 4.59
N LEU A 10 2.16 -5.27 4.76
CA LEU A 10 1.30 -4.13 5.04
C LEU A 10 1.26 -3.19 3.85
N GLY A 11 0.08 -2.68 3.50
CA GLY A 11 -0.05 -1.73 2.41
C GLY A 11 -0.42 -0.32 2.84
N VAL A 12 -0.29 0.55 1.85
CA VAL A 12 -0.80 1.91 1.83
C VAL A 12 -1.61 2.06 0.55
N MET A 13 -2.88 2.43 0.70
CA MET A 13 -3.79 2.80 -0.38
C MET A 13 -4.32 4.20 -0.12
N THR A 14 -4.39 4.98 -1.19
CA THR A 14 -4.94 6.33 -1.14
C THR A 14 -5.65 6.61 -2.45
N ILE A 15 -6.74 7.38 -2.39
CA ILE A 15 -7.40 7.89 -3.58
C ILE A 15 -6.61 9.08 -4.10
N VAL A 16 -6.29 9.04 -5.39
CA VAL A 16 -5.52 10.08 -6.06
C VAL A 16 -6.37 10.73 -7.14
N PRO A 17 -6.23 12.05 -7.38
CA PRO A 17 -6.97 12.74 -8.42
C PRO A 17 -6.60 12.25 -9.83
N ASP A 18 -5.36 11.82 -10.03
CA ASP A 18 -4.85 11.29 -11.29
C ASP A 18 -3.65 10.35 -11.06
N ARG A 19 -3.20 9.69 -12.14
CA ARG A 19 -2.09 8.73 -12.13
C ARG A 19 -0.79 9.30 -12.71
N SER A 20 -0.64 10.63 -12.72
CA SER A 20 0.57 11.29 -13.23
C SER A 20 1.74 11.11 -12.26
N ALA A 21 2.96 11.26 -12.79
CA ALA A 21 4.16 11.28 -11.96
C ALA A 21 4.13 12.42 -10.92
N ALA A 22 3.56 13.58 -11.28
CA ALA A 22 3.46 14.73 -10.40
C ALA A 22 2.60 14.44 -9.15
N THR A 23 1.57 13.60 -9.31
CA THR A 23 0.71 13.17 -8.20
C THR A 23 1.31 11.99 -7.44
N LEU A 24 1.86 10.98 -8.13
CA LEU A 24 2.28 9.73 -7.50
C LEU A 24 3.64 9.83 -6.79
N LEU A 25 4.63 10.53 -7.34
CA LEU A 25 5.99 10.56 -6.80
C LEU A 25 6.08 11.19 -5.40
N PRO A 26 5.40 12.32 -5.11
CA PRO A 26 5.41 12.89 -3.75
C PRO A 26 4.77 11.95 -2.73
N ILE A 27 3.68 11.26 -3.10
CA ILE A 27 3.01 10.27 -2.24
C ILE A 27 3.96 9.11 -1.96
N MET A 28 4.66 8.59 -2.98
CA MET A 28 5.66 7.54 -2.79
C MET A 28 6.75 7.99 -1.82
N GLN A 29 7.29 9.18 -2.00
CA GLN A 29 8.35 9.71 -1.13
C GLN A 29 7.93 9.83 0.34
N GLN A 30 6.66 10.14 0.63
CA GLN A 30 6.14 10.21 2.00
C GLN A 30 6.07 8.87 2.72
N HIS A 31 5.96 7.77 1.98
CA HIS A 31 5.76 6.43 2.55
C HIS A 31 6.99 5.52 2.46
N LEU A 32 7.99 5.88 1.65
CA LEU A 32 9.22 5.13 1.51
C LEU A 32 10.24 5.55 2.58
N ARG A 33 10.91 4.55 3.16
CA ARG A 33 12.03 4.78 4.08
C ARG A 33 13.33 4.91 3.28
N SER A 34 14.31 5.65 3.80
CA SER A 34 15.64 5.67 3.20
C SER A 34 16.22 4.26 3.09
N GLY A 35 16.80 3.94 1.94
CA GLY A 35 17.37 2.62 1.67
C GLY A 35 16.38 1.65 1.00
N THR A 36 15.20 2.10 0.55
CA THR A 36 14.17 1.20 0.02
C THR A 36 14.48 0.77 -1.42
N THR A 37 14.31 -0.52 -1.70
CA THR A 37 14.19 -1.05 -3.06
C THR A 37 12.73 -1.08 -3.47
N VAL A 38 12.39 -0.46 -4.60
CA VAL A 38 11.02 -0.38 -5.13
C VAL A 38 10.88 -1.30 -6.33
N HIS A 39 9.85 -2.15 -6.33
CA HIS A 39 9.45 -2.94 -7.50
C HIS A 39 8.16 -2.36 -8.08
N SER A 40 8.13 -2.08 -9.39
CA SER A 40 6.93 -1.61 -10.10
C SER A 40 6.75 -2.28 -11.46
N ASP A 41 5.61 -2.02 -12.10
CA ASP A 41 5.44 -2.26 -13.53
C ASP A 41 6.11 -1.14 -14.36
N GLU A 42 6.04 -1.27 -15.68
CA GLU A 42 6.60 -0.32 -16.67
C GLU A 42 5.72 0.92 -16.90
N TRP A 43 4.83 1.28 -15.98
CA TRP A 43 4.02 2.48 -16.17
C TRP A 43 4.89 3.74 -16.17
N ALA A 44 4.73 4.59 -17.20
CA ALA A 44 5.61 5.74 -17.45
C ALA A 44 5.71 6.74 -16.28
N ALA A 45 4.69 6.83 -15.42
CA ALA A 45 4.74 7.68 -14.24
C ALA A 45 5.82 7.25 -13.22
N TYR A 46 6.24 5.99 -13.24
CA TYR A 46 7.26 5.44 -12.34
C TYR A 46 8.69 5.62 -12.83
N ASN A 47 8.91 6.16 -14.04
CA ASN A 47 10.25 6.32 -14.62
C ASN A 47 11.23 7.15 -13.76
N ARG A 48 10.72 7.98 -12.85
CA ARG A 48 11.54 8.83 -11.95
C ARG A 48 11.62 8.30 -10.52
N VAL A 49 11.12 7.10 -10.24
CA VAL A 49 11.15 6.52 -8.88
C VAL A 49 12.59 6.35 -8.37
N GLN A 50 13.52 5.94 -9.22
CA GLN A 50 14.95 5.86 -8.88
C GLN A 50 15.57 7.20 -8.43
N GLN A 51 14.96 8.34 -8.79
CA GLN A 51 15.44 9.68 -8.42
C GLN A 51 14.94 10.13 -7.04
N LEU A 52 14.01 9.40 -6.43
CA LEU A 52 13.51 9.71 -5.11
C LEU A 52 14.60 9.45 -4.08
N THR A 53 14.91 10.46 -3.25
CA THR A 53 15.92 10.39 -2.19
C THR A 53 15.86 9.11 -1.33
N PRO A 54 14.69 8.59 -0.91
CA PRO A 54 14.64 7.36 -0.11
C PRO A 54 14.94 6.06 -0.88
N VAL A 55 14.97 6.08 -2.21
CA VAL A 55 15.07 4.88 -3.06
C VAL A 55 16.53 4.60 -3.42
N THR A 56 17.01 3.40 -3.07
CA THR A 56 18.34 2.93 -3.47
C THR A 56 18.29 2.24 -4.83
N GLN A 57 17.24 1.47 -5.08
CA GLN A 57 17.09 0.70 -6.30
C GLN A 57 15.62 0.68 -6.74
N HIS A 58 15.39 0.89 -8.03
CA HIS A 58 14.11 0.71 -8.68
C HIS A 58 14.24 -0.42 -9.70
N ALA A 59 13.50 -1.50 -9.46
CA ALA A 59 13.41 -2.63 -10.38
C ALA A 59 12.01 -2.68 -11.00
N VAL A 60 11.96 -3.09 -12.26
CA VAL A 60 10.74 -3.02 -13.07
C VAL A 60 10.46 -4.38 -13.70
N VAL A 61 9.20 -4.79 -13.72
CA VAL A 61 8.74 -5.97 -14.45
C VAL A 61 7.92 -5.57 -15.67
N ASN A 62 8.27 -6.16 -16.82
CA ASN A 62 7.52 -6.00 -18.06
C ASN A 62 6.35 -7.00 -18.13
N HIS A 63 5.16 -6.56 -17.75
CA HIS A 63 3.96 -7.41 -17.78
C HIS A 63 3.50 -7.82 -19.19
N SER A 64 3.99 -7.17 -20.26
CA SER A 64 3.70 -7.64 -21.62
C SER A 64 4.50 -8.89 -21.99
N LEU A 65 5.62 -9.14 -21.31
CA LEU A 65 6.49 -10.28 -21.52
C LEU A 65 6.29 -11.35 -20.45
N HIS A 66 6.35 -10.95 -19.17
CA HIS A 66 6.45 -11.85 -18.04
C HIS A 66 5.68 -11.34 -16.81
N PHE A 67 5.02 -12.24 -16.07
CA PHE A 67 4.40 -11.92 -14.78
C PHE A 67 5.41 -11.85 -13.63
N VAL A 68 6.53 -12.55 -13.78
CA VAL A 68 7.71 -12.54 -12.92
C VAL A 68 8.90 -12.50 -13.85
N ASP A 69 9.79 -11.53 -13.70
CA ASP A 69 11.00 -11.46 -14.52
C ASP A 69 11.86 -12.73 -14.24
N PRO A 70 12.17 -13.54 -15.26
CA PRO A 70 12.87 -14.82 -15.07
C PRO A 70 14.35 -14.64 -14.69
N THR A 71 14.93 -13.46 -14.93
CA THR A 71 16.34 -13.15 -14.65
C THR A 71 16.50 -12.47 -13.30
N THR A 72 15.65 -11.49 -13.01
CA THR A 72 15.74 -10.69 -11.77
C THR A 72 14.81 -11.18 -10.66
N GLY A 73 13.81 -11.99 -10.99
CA GLY A 73 12.76 -12.43 -10.07
C GLY A 73 11.76 -11.33 -9.69
N VAL A 74 11.84 -10.13 -10.29
CA VAL A 74 11.00 -8.98 -9.95
C VAL A 74 9.55 -9.24 -10.35
N HIS A 75 8.62 -8.89 -9.46
CA HIS A 75 7.18 -9.03 -9.68
C HIS A 75 6.37 -8.04 -8.82
N THR A 76 5.11 -7.79 -9.19
CA THR A 76 4.17 -6.90 -8.48
C THR A 76 3.03 -7.66 -7.78
N GLN A 77 3.12 -8.97 -7.66
CA GLN A 77 2.03 -9.81 -7.13
C GLN A 77 1.61 -9.45 -5.70
N ASN A 78 2.54 -8.95 -4.87
CA ASN A 78 2.22 -8.52 -3.49
C ASN A 78 1.23 -7.35 -3.50
N VAL A 79 1.42 -6.35 -4.37
CA VAL A 79 0.49 -5.22 -4.47
C VAL A 79 -0.83 -5.63 -5.13
N GLU A 80 -0.81 -6.54 -6.10
CA GLU A 80 -2.02 -7.08 -6.73
C GLU A 80 -2.88 -7.89 -5.75
N SER A 81 -2.24 -8.76 -4.95
CA SER A 81 -2.88 -9.54 -3.89
C SER A 81 -3.48 -8.63 -2.82
N TYR A 82 -2.73 -7.59 -2.42
CA TYR A 82 -3.21 -6.59 -1.48
C TYR A 82 -4.43 -5.83 -2.01
N TRP A 83 -4.38 -5.41 -3.28
CA TRP A 83 -5.52 -4.80 -3.98
C TRP A 83 -6.74 -5.72 -4.04
N ASN A 84 -6.53 -7.02 -4.26
CA ASN A 84 -7.61 -8.00 -4.28
C ASN A 84 -8.33 -8.13 -2.93
N ARG A 85 -7.60 -8.05 -1.80
CA ARG A 85 -8.19 -8.11 -0.45
C ARG A 85 -9.14 -6.94 -0.19
N VAL A 86 -8.74 -5.73 -0.58
CA VAL A 86 -9.61 -4.54 -0.46
C VAL A 86 -10.84 -4.65 -1.34
N LYS A 87 -10.67 -4.99 -2.62
CA LYS A 87 -11.80 -5.22 -3.53
C LYS A 87 -12.77 -6.28 -2.99
N THR A 88 -12.25 -7.33 -2.39
CA THR A 88 -13.07 -8.40 -1.78
C THR A 88 -13.87 -7.88 -0.59
N LYS A 89 -13.28 -7.07 0.30
CA LYS A 89 -14.02 -6.39 1.38
C LYS A 89 -15.15 -5.54 0.81
N PHE A 90 -14.87 -4.74 -0.22
CA PHE A 90 -15.86 -3.84 -0.81
C PHE A 90 -17.01 -4.59 -1.49
N LYS A 91 -16.70 -5.68 -2.22
CA LYS A 91 -17.73 -6.57 -2.79
C LYS A 91 -18.65 -7.17 -1.72
N ARG A 92 -18.10 -7.56 -0.56
CA ARG A 92 -18.89 -8.11 0.56
C ARG A 92 -19.86 -7.09 1.17
N MET A 93 -19.59 -5.80 1.05
CA MET A 93 -20.50 -4.75 1.53
C MET A 93 -21.71 -4.53 0.61
N LYS A 94 -21.75 -5.13 -0.59
CA LYS A 94 -22.84 -5.02 -1.57
C LYS A 94 -23.15 -3.58 -2.01
N GLY A 95 -22.17 -2.69 -1.92
CA GLY A 95 -22.30 -1.27 -2.24
C GLY A 95 -21.36 -0.46 -1.37
N VAL A 96 -20.75 0.57 -1.94
CA VAL A 96 -19.87 1.51 -1.24
C VAL A 96 -20.26 2.91 -1.68
N GLN A 97 -20.56 3.78 -0.73
CA GLN A 97 -20.78 5.20 -1.03
C GLN A 97 -19.43 5.82 -1.38
N LYS A 98 -19.37 6.54 -2.52
CA LYS A 98 -18.10 7.02 -3.10
C LYS A 98 -17.40 8.04 -2.21
N ASP A 99 -18.16 8.88 -1.52
CA ASP A 99 -17.72 9.87 -0.54
C ASP A 99 -17.06 9.24 0.69
N MET A 100 -17.43 8.00 1.04
CA MET A 100 -16.88 7.26 2.17
C MET A 100 -15.69 6.36 1.80
N LEU A 101 -15.28 6.35 0.53
CA LEU A 101 -14.26 5.41 0.02
C LEU A 101 -12.93 5.54 0.77
N ASP A 102 -12.49 6.77 1.02
CA ASP A 102 -11.27 7.05 1.78
C ASP A 102 -11.36 6.46 3.19
N SER A 103 -12.46 6.72 3.91
CA SER A 103 -12.67 6.16 5.25
C SER A 103 -12.69 4.64 5.28
N TYR A 104 -13.22 3.98 4.25
CA TYR A 104 -13.19 2.51 4.18
C TYR A 104 -11.80 1.94 3.91
N LEU A 105 -10.96 2.65 3.17
CA LEU A 105 -9.55 2.32 2.97
C LEU A 105 -8.76 2.53 4.26
N ASP A 106 -8.95 3.66 4.93
CA ASP A 106 -8.32 3.98 6.20
C ASP A 106 -8.64 2.92 7.26
N GLU A 107 -9.92 2.57 7.41
CA GLU A 107 -10.34 1.52 8.33
C GLU A 107 -9.74 0.15 7.99
N PHE A 108 -9.64 -0.17 6.70
CA PHE A 108 -9.01 -1.42 6.26
C PHE A 108 -7.54 -1.46 6.65
N MET A 109 -6.77 -0.42 6.32
CA MET A 109 -5.34 -0.32 6.63
C MET A 109 -5.10 -0.29 8.15
N TRP A 110 -5.97 0.39 8.90
CA TRP A 110 -5.87 0.45 10.36
C TRP A 110 -6.08 -0.94 10.99
N ARG A 111 -7.10 -1.70 10.57
CA ARG A 111 -7.31 -3.07 11.06
C ARG A 111 -6.14 -4.00 10.77
N GLU A 112 -5.45 -3.82 9.66
CA GLU A 112 -4.28 -4.64 9.36
C GLU A 112 -3.11 -4.40 10.31
N ARG A 113 -2.99 -3.19 10.85
CA ARG A 113 -1.92 -2.77 11.78
C ARG A 113 -2.31 -2.99 13.24
N HIS A 114 -3.57 -2.82 13.59
CA HIS A 114 -4.05 -2.75 14.97
C HIS A 114 -5.00 -3.88 15.35
N GLY A 115 -5.42 -4.75 14.44
CA GLY A 115 -6.25 -5.91 14.79
C GLY A 115 -7.31 -6.22 13.74
N ARG A 116 -7.27 -7.46 13.23
CA ARG A 116 -8.15 -7.91 12.14
C ARG A 116 -9.53 -8.31 12.62
N THR A 117 -9.69 -8.59 13.92
CA THR A 117 -10.98 -8.93 14.54
C THR A 117 -11.54 -7.73 15.27
N ALA A 118 -12.85 -7.72 15.52
CA ALA A 118 -13.48 -6.67 16.31
C ALA A 118 -12.87 -6.56 17.72
N SER A 119 -12.60 -7.69 18.37
CA SER A 119 -12.00 -7.74 19.71
C SER A 119 -10.58 -7.20 19.74
N THR A 120 -9.73 -7.59 18.79
CA THR A 120 -8.33 -7.10 18.72
C THR A 120 -8.26 -5.63 18.34
N ALA A 121 -9.09 -5.19 17.39
CA ALA A 121 -9.21 -3.79 17.03
C ALA A 121 -9.60 -2.91 18.23
N LEU A 122 -10.63 -3.32 18.98
CA LEU A 122 -11.10 -2.56 20.13
C LEU A 122 -10.04 -2.49 21.25
N ALA A 123 -9.36 -3.61 21.53
CA ALA A 123 -8.27 -3.65 22.49
C ALA A 123 -7.11 -2.71 22.10
N SER A 124 -6.71 -2.71 20.83
CA SER A 124 -5.68 -1.79 20.33
C SER A 124 -6.12 -0.33 20.37
N LEU A 125 -7.39 -0.03 20.09
CA LEU A 125 -7.91 1.32 20.24
C LEU A 125 -7.78 1.82 21.69
N TYR A 126 -8.19 1.02 22.67
CA TYR A 126 -8.05 1.40 24.08
C TYR A 126 -6.58 1.60 24.48
N ARG A 127 -5.69 0.72 24.03
CA ARG A 127 -4.24 0.85 24.25
C ARG A 127 -3.69 2.13 23.62
N ASP A 128 -4.06 2.42 22.37
CA ASP A 128 -3.51 3.57 21.66
C ASP A 128 -4.04 4.90 22.25
N ILE A 129 -5.28 4.93 22.74
CA ILE A 129 -5.84 6.06 23.51
C ILE A 129 -5.10 6.23 24.83
N SER A 130 -4.87 5.16 25.60
CA SER A 130 -4.20 5.25 26.91
C SER A 130 -2.75 5.70 26.79
N LEU A 131 -2.04 5.31 25.74
CA LEU A 131 -0.69 5.79 25.45
C LEU A 131 -0.66 7.28 25.08
N ARG A 132 -1.70 7.79 24.41
CA ARG A 132 -1.78 9.19 23.98
C ARG A 132 -2.23 10.13 25.09
N TYR A 133 -3.02 9.64 26.04
CA TYR A 133 -3.54 10.41 27.17
C TYR A 133 -3.21 9.70 28.50
N PRO A 134 -1.93 9.72 28.93
CA PRO A 134 -1.55 9.19 30.23
C PRO A 134 -2.23 9.99 31.36
N GLN A 135 -2.60 9.30 32.44
CA GLN A 135 -3.16 9.90 33.67
C GLN A 135 -2.07 10.61 34.47
#